data_AF-A0A1G6AHZ5-F1
#
_entry.id   AF-A0A1G6AHZ5-F1
#
_cell.length_a   1.000
_cell.length_b   1.000
_cell.length_c   1.000
_cell.angle_alpha   90.00
_cell.angle_beta   90.00
_cell.angle_gamma   90.00
#
_symmetry.space_group_name_H-M   'P 1'
#
loop_
_entity.id
_entity.type
_entity.pdbx_description
1 polymer ?
#
loop_
_entity_poly.entity_id
_entity_poly.type
_entity_poly.pdbx_seq_one_letter_code
_entity_poly.pdbx_strand_id
1 'polypeptide(L)' 'MIEKRTYINALKDGLSEVVKDDATAEKIVDAIFSVPAKTLKDGNAVDLPQLGSLSIDKGQGDDFLTYHPENALVKCVLKQ' A
#
# COMPACT_ATOMS: atom_id res chain seq x y z
N MET A 1 12.50 2.90 5.02
CA MET A 1 11.40 3.10 4.03
C MET A 1 11.83 2.37 2.77
N ILE A 2 11.00 1.47 2.22
CA ILE A 2 11.33 0.78 0.97
C ILE A 2 11.22 1.78 -0.17
N GLU A 3 12.22 1.85 -1.04
CA GLU A 3 12.25 2.80 -2.14
C GLU A 3 11.29 2.41 -3.27
N LYS A 4 10.72 3.40 -3.98
CA LYS A 4 9.84 3.19 -5.14
C LYS A 4 10.48 2.23 -6.17
N ARG A 5 11.79 2.35 -6.38
CA ARG A 5 12.57 1.52 -7.30
C ARG A 5 12.53 0.03 -6.94
N THR A 6 12.48 -0.31 -5.66
CA THR A 6 12.38 -1.70 -5.20
C THR A 6 11.05 -2.32 -5.63
N TYR A 7 9.94 -1.57 -5.54
CA TYR A 7 8.63 -2.04 -6.00
C TYR A 7 8.57 -2.19 -7.52
N ILE A 8 9.18 -1.26 -8.27
CA ILE A 8 9.27 -1.32 -9.73
C ILE A 8 9.98 -2.60 -10.17
N ASN A 9 11.14 -2.91 -9.58
CA ASN A 9 11.90 -4.10 -9.91
C ASN A 9 11.12 -5.37 -9.53
N ALA A 10 10.54 -5.42 -8.33
CA ALA A 10 9.74 -6.56 -7.88
C ALA A 10 8.53 -6.85 -8.78
N LEU A 11 7.86 -5.81 -9.31
CA LEU A 11 6.75 -5.96 -10.25
C LEU A 11 7.22 -6.49 -11.60
N LYS A 12 8.36 -6.00 -12.13
CA LYS A 12 8.93 -6.51 -13.38
C LYS A 12 9.33 -7.97 -13.26
N ASP A 13 9.91 -8.36 -12.12
CA ASP A 13 10.34 -9.74 -11.89
C ASP A 13 9.12 -10.67 -11.66
N GLY A 14 8.16 -10.24 -10.85
CA GLY A 14 6.99 -11.04 -10.48
C GLY A 14 5.89 -11.11 -11.55
N LEU A 15 5.81 -10.12 -12.44
CA LEU A 15 4.79 -10.01 -13.50
C LEU A 15 5.43 -9.75 -14.88
N SER A 16 6.54 -10.43 -15.18
CA SER A 16 7.33 -10.22 -16.40
C SER A 16 6.57 -10.37 -17.72
N GLU A 17 5.47 -11.14 -17.73
CA GLU A 17 4.60 -11.28 -18.90
C GLU A 17 3.77 -10.02 -19.21
N VAL A 18 3.45 -9.24 -18.17
CA VAL A 18 2.55 -8.07 -18.21
C VAL A 18 3.34 -6.76 -18.12
N VAL A 19 4.37 -6.71 -17.29
CA VAL A 19 5.15 -5.51 -16.98
C VAL A 19 6.51 -5.59 -17.68
N LYS A 20 6.56 -5.06 -18.90
CA LYS A 20 7.73 -5.19 -19.80
C LYS A 20 8.75 -4.06 -19.68
N ASP A 21 8.35 -2.94 -19.10
CA ASP A 21 9.15 -1.72 -19.03
C ASP A 21 8.95 -0.95 -17.71
N ASP A 22 9.91 -0.10 -17.39
CA ASP A 22 9.94 0.69 -16.15
C ASP A 22 8.78 1.70 -16.08
N ALA A 23 8.35 2.26 -17.22
CA ALA A 23 7.30 3.27 -17.22
C ALA A 23 5.93 2.65 -16.91
N THR A 24 5.67 1.44 -17.39
CA THR A 24 4.46 0.67 -17.05
C THR A 24 4.49 0.26 -15.57
N ALA A 25 5.62 -0.24 -15.08
CA ALA A 25 5.79 -0.58 -13.67
C ALA A 25 5.57 0.64 -12.76
N GLU A 26 6.13 1.79 -13.12
CA GLU A 26 6.02 3.03 -12.37
C GLU A 26 4.56 3.50 -12.26
N LYS A 27 3.81 3.47 -13.38
CA LYS A 27 2.38 3.82 -13.38
C LYS A 27 1.57 2.90 -12.48
N ILE A 28 1.88 1.60 -12.46
CA ILE A 28 1.20 0.63 -11.59
C ILE A 28 1.47 0.96 -10.13
N VAL A 29 2.73 1.19 -9.76
CA VAL A 29 3.11 1.58 -8.39
C VAL A 29 2.38 2.85 -7.97
N ASP A 30 2.39 3.88 -8.83
CA ASP A 30 1.71 5.15 -8.54
C ASP A 30 0.20 4.98 -8.39
N ALA A 31 -0.43 4.14 -9.20
CA ALA A 31 -1.85 3.82 -9.07
C ALA A 31 -2.15 3.11 -7.73
N ILE A 32 -1.35 2.11 -7.35
CA ILE A 32 -1.53 1.34 -6.11
C ILE A 32 -1.45 2.23 -4.87
N PHE A 33 -0.57 3.24 -4.85
CA PHE A 33 -0.45 4.15 -3.70
C PHE A 33 -1.41 5.34 -3.76
N SER A 34 -1.77 5.82 -4.94
CA SER A 34 -2.67 6.98 -5.08
C SER A 34 -4.13 6.66 -4.78
N VAL A 35 -4.60 5.44 -5.09
CA VAL A 35 -5.99 5.05 -4.84
C VAL A 35 -6.33 5.04 -3.34
N PRO A 36 -5.59 4.32 -2.46
CA PRO A 36 -5.80 4.39 -1.02
C PRO A 36 -5.67 5.80 -0.46
N ALA A 37 -4.67 6.56 -0.91
CA ALA A 37 -4.45 7.93 -0.44
C ALA A 37 -5.64 8.84 -0.75
N LYS A 38 -6.26 8.69 -1.92
CA LYS A 38 -7.48 9.42 -2.28
C LYS A 38 -8.66 9.00 -1.42
N THR A 39 -8.89 7.70 -1.26
CA THR A 39 -9.99 7.17 -0.44
C THR A 39 -9.91 7.67 1.01
N LEU A 40 -8.71 7.72 1.58
CA LEU A 40 -8.46 8.27 2.91
C LEU A 40 -8.79 9.77 2.99
N LYS A 41 -8.37 10.58 2.00
CA LYS A 41 -8.69 12.01 1.92
C LYS A 41 -10.19 12.28 1.82
N ASP A 42 -10.93 11.41 1.14
CA ASP A 42 -12.38 11.48 1.06
C ASP A 42 -13.07 11.09 2.39
N GLY A 43 -12.29 10.74 3.43
CA GLY A 43 -12.76 10.39 4.76
C GLY A 43 -13.18 8.93 4.93
N ASN A 44 -12.88 8.08 3.95
CA ASN A 44 -13.19 6.66 4.00
C ASN A 44 -12.01 5.86 4.56
N ALA A 45 -12.31 4.76 5.25
CA ALA A 45 -11.29 3.78 5.60
C ALA A 45 -10.90 2.96 4.36
N VAL A 46 -9.65 2.49 4.32
CA VAL A 46 -9.15 1.57 3.30
C VAL A 46 -8.83 0.24 3.98
N ASP A 47 -9.46 -0.82 3.49
CA ASP A 47 -9.14 -2.19 3.88
C ASP A 47 -8.16 -2.79 2.87
N LEU A 48 -7.05 -3.32 3.36
CA LEU A 48 -6.03 -4.02 2.58
C LEU A 48 -5.95 -5.46 3.10
N PRO A 49 -6.71 -6.40 2.50
CA PRO A 49 -6.80 -7.77 2.98
C PRO A 49 -5.43 -8.39 3.19
N GLN A 50 -5.26 -9.12 4.31
CA GLN A 50 -4.01 -9.74 4.76
C GLN A 50 -2.93 -8.78 5.24
N LEU A 51 -3.11 -7.46 5.05
CA LEU A 51 -2.18 -6.43 5.51
C LEU A 51 -2.76 -5.72 6.74
N GLY A 52 -3.95 -5.14 6.62
CA GLY A 52 -4.54 -4.29 7.65
C GLY A 52 -5.54 -3.28 7.10
N SER A 53 -6.00 -2.38 7.96
CA SER A 53 -6.87 -1.26 7.59
C SER A 53 -6.23 0.09 7.92
N LEU A 54 -6.53 1.08 7.10
CA LEU A 54 -6.08 2.46 7.21
C LEU A 54 -7.31 3.37 7.40
N SER A 55 -7.21 4.35 8.28
CA SER A 55 -8.26 5.36 8.47
C SER A 55 -7.67 6.69 8.95
N ILE A 56 -8.36 7.80 8.69
CA ILE A 56 -8.00 9.10 9.27
C ILE A 56 -8.80 9.30 10.55
N ASP A 57 -8.11 9.44 11.69
CA ASP A 57 -8.69 9.76 12.98
C ASP A 57 -8.80 11.28 13.14
N LYS A 58 -10.01 11.81 12.92
CA LYS A 58 -10.31 13.24 13.06
C LYS A 58 -10.38 13.73 14.51
N GLY A 59 -10.35 12.82 15.49
CA GLY A 59 -10.38 13.14 16.92
C GLY A 59 -9.01 13.53 17.48
N GLN A 60 -7.92 13.16 16.80
CA GLN A 60 -6.54 13.41 17.24
C GLN A 60 -5.84 14.56 16.49
N GLY A 61 -6.57 15.24 15.59
CA GLY A 61 -6.09 16.36 14.79
C GLY A 61 -6.50 16.20 13.32
N ASP A 62 -6.12 17.20 12.51
CA ASP A 62 -6.30 17.10 11.06
C ASP A 62 -5.37 16.03 10.48
N ASP A 63 -5.92 15.15 9.64
CA ASP A 63 -5.20 14.14 8.86
C ASP A 63 -4.35 13.12 9.64
N PHE A 64 -4.73 12.78 10.88
CA PHE A 64 -4.03 11.73 11.64
C PHE A 64 -4.28 10.33 11.04
N LEU A 65 -3.32 9.84 10.25
CA LEU A 65 -3.39 8.50 9.65
C LEU A 65 -3.16 7.41 10.69
N THR A 66 -4.15 6.56 10.88
CA THR A 66 -4.09 5.37 11.74
C THR A 66 -4.01 4.11 10.88
N TYR A 67 -3.14 3.17 11.27
CA TYR A 67 -3.01 1.85 10.66
C TYR A 67 -3.25 0.75 11.68
N HIS A 68 -4.15 -0.17 11.37
CA HIS A 68 -4.45 -1.35 12.16
C HIS A 68 -4.00 -2.60 11.39
N PRO A 69 -2.85 -3.22 11.74
CA PRO A 69 -2.36 -4.39 11.04
C PRO A 69 -3.26 -5.61 11.28
N GLU A 70 -3.46 -6.41 10.24
CA GLU A 70 -4.09 -7.72 10.37
C GLU A 70 -3.16 -8.74 11.03
N ASN A 71 -3.76 -9.73 11.69
CA ASN A 71 -3.02 -10.84 12.30
C ASN A 71 -2.17 -11.62 11.28
N ALA A 72 -2.60 -11.69 10.02
CA ALA A 72 -1.84 -12.36 8.95
C ALA A 72 -0.47 -11.70 8.75
N LEU A 73 -0.43 -10.37 8.66
CA LEU A 73 0.80 -9.61 8.57
C LEU A 73 1.67 -9.78 9.82
N VAL A 74 1.07 -9.68 11.00
CA VAL A 74 1.79 -9.84 12.29
C VAL A 74 2.49 -11.20 12.37
N LYS A 75 1.80 -12.29 12.01
CA LYS A 75 2.39 -13.64 11.97
C LYS A 75 3.55 -13.74 10.98
N CYS A 76 3.39 -13.19 9.79
CA CYS A 76 4.43 -13.17 8.76
C CYS A 76 5.70 -12.45 9.24
N VAL A 77 5.55 -11.28 9.87
CA VAL A 77 6.68 -10.47 10.36
C VAL A 77 7.35 -11.14 11.57
N LEU A 78 6.57 -11.71 12.49
CA LEU A 78 7.09 -12.37 13.69
C LEU A 78 7.62 -13.78 13.44
N LYS A 79 7.49 -14.32 12.22
CA LYS A 79 7.85 -15.70 11.85
C LYS A 79 7.25 -16.76 12.79
N GLN A 80 6.02 -16.52 13.26
CA GLN A 80 5.27 -17.44 14.10
C GLN A 80 4.33 -18.31 13.28
#